data_AF-A0A7K7F293-F1
#
_entry.id   AF-A0A7K7F293-F1
#
_cell.length_a   1.000
_cell.length_b   1.000
_cell.length_c   1.000
_cell.angle_alpha   90.00
_cell.angle_beta   90.00
_cell.angle_gamma   90.00
#
_symmetry.space_group_name_H-M   'P 1'
#
loop_
_entity.id
_entity.type
_entity.pdbx_description
1 polymer ?
#
loop_
_entity_poly.entity_id
_entity_poly.type
_entity_poly.pdbx_seq_one_letter_code
_entity_poly.pdbx_strand_id
1 'polypeptide(L)'
;LPKVRSMWTLVMEILTSLKKEKEIVDHVLEGFDGCYVLDGANVVSRVPRMLACRVESNEHKHWRGNLYEAGKLNFLAVIQLLNEALRMLRDELHQYDLTSQIRYMKNISVFCTRELRNMQESRLKLREQYLAQRRGSFSRKQEDWQEKWTSFLGMCPLKLMLQWDPVSSVRFI
;
A
#
# COMPACT_ATOMS: atom_id res chain seq x y z
N LEU A 1 -18.75 -25.52 -44.53
CA LEU A 1 -18.89 -24.26 -43.75
C LEU A 1 -19.24 -24.44 -42.26
N PRO A 2 -19.98 -25.48 -41.78
CA PRO A 2 -20.33 -25.63 -40.36
C PRO A 2 -19.11 -25.70 -39.43
N LYS A 3 -18.08 -26.44 -39.83
CA LYS A 3 -16.84 -26.61 -39.04
C LYS A 3 -16.08 -25.30 -38.81
N VAL A 4 -16.05 -24.43 -39.83
CA VAL A 4 -15.44 -23.09 -39.73
C VAL A 4 -16.26 -22.21 -38.78
N ARG A 5 -17.60 -22.27 -38.83
CA ARG A 5 -18.45 -21.57 -37.86
C ARG A 5 -18.21 -22.06 -36.44
N SER A 6 -18.16 -23.37 -36.22
CA SER A 6 -17.91 -23.92 -34.88
C SER A 6 -16.55 -23.50 -34.32
N MET A 7 -15.49 -23.49 -35.14
CA MET A 7 -14.18 -22.99 -34.74
C MET A 7 -14.21 -21.48 -34.44
N TRP A 8 -14.92 -20.70 -35.25
CA TRP A 8 -15.09 -19.26 -35.02
C TRP A 8 -15.84 -18.97 -33.72
N THR A 9 -16.90 -19.73 -33.42
CA THR A 9 -17.62 -19.64 -32.15
C THR A 9 -16.70 -19.92 -30.96
N LEU A 10 -15.89 -20.96 -31.03
CA LEU A 10 -14.93 -21.29 -29.97
C LEU A 10 -13.90 -20.17 -29.75
N VAL A 11 -13.37 -19.59 -30.84
CA VAL A 11 -12.44 -18.46 -30.76
C VAL A 11 -13.12 -17.25 -30.10
N MET A 12 -14.35 -16.93 -30.49
CA MET A 12 -15.08 -15.81 -29.89
C MET A 12 -15.37 -16.05 -28.40
N GLU A 13 -15.69 -17.29 -28.02
CA GLU A 13 -15.95 -17.67 -26.63
C GLU A 13 -14.69 -17.51 -25.77
N ILE A 14 -13.53 -17.96 -26.26
CA ILE A 14 -12.23 -17.74 -25.63
C ILE A 14 -11.91 -16.24 -25.54
N LEU A 15 -12.11 -15.47 -26.62
CA LEU A 15 -11.86 -14.03 -26.59
C LEU A 15 -12.77 -13.31 -25.57
N THR A 16 -14.01 -13.75 -25.41
CA THR A 16 -14.92 -13.19 -24.41
C THR A 16 -14.54 -13.55 -22.98
N SER A 17 -14.01 -14.76 -22.73
CA SER A 17 -13.57 -15.14 -21.39
C SER A 17 -12.31 -14.39 -20.96
N LEU A 18 -11.41 -14.09 -21.89
CA LEU A 18 -10.18 -13.33 -21.67
C LEU A 18 -10.41 -11.81 -21.49
N LYS A 19 -11.65 -11.31 -21.60
CA LYS A 19 -11.94 -9.86 -21.59
C LYS A 19 -11.41 -9.15 -20.33
N LYS A 20 -11.55 -9.76 -19.16
CA LYS A 20 -11.06 -9.17 -17.89
C LYS A 20 -9.53 -9.13 -17.82
N GLU A 21 -8.86 -10.18 -18.28
CA GLU A 21 -7.40 -10.23 -18.32
C GLU A 21 -6.86 -9.21 -19.33
N LYS A 22 -7.57 -9.03 -20.45
CA LYS A 22 -7.30 -7.94 -21.40
C LYS A 22 -7.42 -6.57 -20.72
N GLU A 23 -8.48 -6.29 -19.97
CA GLU A 23 -8.64 -5.00 -19.25
C GLU A 23 -7.48 -4.74 -18.27
N ILE A 24 -7.00 -5.78 -17.58
CA ILE A 24 -5.82 -5.67 -16.70
C ILE A 24 -4.56 -5.32 -17.51
N VAL A 25 -4.34 -6.01 -18.62
CA VAL A 25 -3.21 -5.73 -19.52
C VAL A 25 -3.31 -4.33 -20.11
N ASP A 26 -4.50 -3.89 -20.53
CA ASP A 26 -4.76 -2.55 -21.06
C ASP A 26 -4.42 -1.47 -20.02
N HIS A 27 -4.80 -1.64 -18.75
CA HIS A 27 -4.42 -0.71 -17.68
C HIS A 27 -2.91 -0.68 -17.40
N VAL A 28 -2.23 -1.83 -17.49
CA VAL A 28 -0.76 -1.89 -17.37
C VAL A 28 -0.11 -1.16 -18.54
N LEU A 29 -0.65 -1.30 -19.76
CA LEU A 29 -0.16 -0.62 -20.96
C LEU A 29 -0.43 0.89 -20.94
N GLU A 30 -1.58 1.33 -20.42
CA GLU A 30 -1.93 2.75 -20.26
C GLU A 30 -1.00 3.49 -19.29
N GLY A 31 -0.55 2.81 -18.23
CA GLY A 31 0.41 3.35 -17.26
C GLY A 31 1.88 3.26 -17.69
N PHE A 32 2.17 2.70 -18.88
CA PHE A 32 3.54 2.47 -19.34
C PHE A 32 3.91 3.46 -20.45
N ASP A 33 4.66 4.51 -20.10
CA ASP A 33 5.17 5.56 -21.02
C ASP A 33 6.10 5.03 -22.14
N GLY A 34 6.36 3.72 -22.19
CA GLY A 34 7.27 3.08 -23.12
C GLY A 34 6.62 2.24 -24.23
N CYS A 35 5.31 2.25 -24.42
CA CYS A 35 4.69 1.39 -25.43
C CYS A 35 5.02 1.85 -26.88
N TYR A 36 5.45 0.91 -27.73
CA TYR A 36 5.57 1.13 -29.18
C TYR A 36 4.21 0.95 -29.83
N VAL A 37 3.91 1.82 -30.80
CA VAL A 37 2.68 1.77 -31.57
C VAL A 37 2.97 1.11 -32.92
N LEU A 38 2.40 -0.08 -33.14
CA LEU A 38 2.36 -0.69 -34.47
C LEU A 38 1.21 -0.07 -35.25
N ASP A 39 1.55 0.81 -36.19
CA ASP A 39 0.61 1.47 -37.08
C ASP A 39 0.38 0.61 -38.33
N GLY A 40 -0.78 -0.04 -38.41
CA GLY A 40 -1.29 -0.56 -39.67
C GLY A 40 -2.36 0.39 -40.20
N ALA A 41 -2.50 0.48 -41.53
CA ALA A 41 -3.39 1.41 -42.25
C ALA A 41 -4.87 1.51 -41.78
N ASN A 42 -5.33 0.66 -40.84
CA ASN A 42 -6.60 0.77 -40.12
C ASN A 42 -6.60 0.15 -38.70
N VAL A 43 -5.46 -0.29 -38.15
CA VAL A 43 -5.39 -0.95 -36.83
C VAL A 43 -4.13 -0.50 -36.10
N VAL A 44 -4.35 0.09 -34.92
CA VAL A 44 -3.29 0.57 -34.03
C VAL A 44 -3.15 -0.43 -32.88
N SER A 45 -1.99 -1.09 -32.77
CA SER A 45 -1.71 -2.02 -31.66
C SER A 45 -0.56 -1.48 -30.81
N ARG A 46 -0.73 -1.50 -29.48
CA ARG A 46 0.31 -1.07 -28.53
C ARG A 46 1.10 -2.28 -28.06
N VAL A 47 2.43 -2.19 -28.16
CA VAL A 47 3.35 -3.24 -27.76
C VAL A 47 4.27 -2.71 -26.65
N PRO A 48 4.39 -3.40 -25.50
CA PRO A 48 5.34 -3.03 -24.45
C PRO A 48 6.77 -2.82 -24.96
N ARG A 49 7.46 -1.77 -24.46
CA ARG A 49 8.83 -1.41 -24.85
C ARG A 49 9.81 -2.58 -24.83
N MET A 50 9.73 -3.38 -23.78
CA MET A 50 10.63 -4.49 -23.53
C MET A 50 10.56 -5.54 -24.64
N LEU A 51 9.36 -5.75 -25.21
CA LEU A 51 9.15 -6.66 -26.33
C LEU A 51 9.71 -6.09 -27.62
N ALA A 52 9.46 -4.80 -27.89
CA ALA A 52 9.99 -4.12 -29.06
C ALA A 52 11.53 -4.14 -29.06
N CYS A 53 12.17 -3.70 -27.97
CA CYS A 53 13.62 -3.67 -27.85
C CYS A 53 14.24 -5.06 -27.99
N ARG A 54 13.59 -6.13 -27.47
CA ARG A 54 14.15 -7.49 -27.59
C ARG A 54 13.96 -8.12 -28.96
N VAL A 55 12.86 -7.81 -29.65
CA VAL A 55 12.63 -8.24 -31.04
C VAL A 55 13.62 -7.54 -31.98
N GLU A 56 13.86 -6.25 -31.76
CA GLU A 56 14.92 -5.50 -32.46
C GLU A 56 16.32 -6.03 -32.16
N SER A 57 16.58 -6.45 -30.91
CA SER A 57 17.89 -6.96 -30.49
C SER A 57 18.27 -8.32 -31.09
N ASN A 58 17.32 -9.05 -31.70
CA ASN A 58 17.55 -10.35 -32.35
C ASN A 58 18.15 -11.45 -31.44
N GLU A 59 18.17 -11.25 -30.11
CA GLU A 59 18.74 -12.19 -29.15
C GLU A 59 17.96 -13.52 -29.09
N HIS A 60 16.69 -13.50 -29.52
CA HIS A 60 15.80 -14.65 -29.52
C HIS A 60 15.48 -15.07 -30.96
N LYS A 61 16.21 -16.09 -31.46
CA LYS A 61 16.12 -16.68 -32.82
C LYS A 61 14.73 -17.16 -33.27
N HIS A 62 13.69 -17.01 -32.46
CA HIS A 62 12.35 -17.53 -32.67
C HIS A 62 11.49 -16.65 -33.58
N TRP A 63 11.73 -15.33 -33.62
CA TRP A 63 10.94 -14.44 -34.47
C TRP A 63 11.63 -14.24 -35.83
N ARG A 64 10.94 -14.59 -36.92
CA ARG A 64 11.48 -14.55 -38.29
C ARG A 64 10.49 -14.01 -39.34
N GLY A 65 9.30 -13.57 -38.91
CA GLY A 65 8.20 -13.15 -39.78
C GLY A 65 8.19 -11.65 -40.04
N ASN A 66 7.86 -11.23 -41.26
CA ASN A 66 7.73 -9.81 -41.57
C ASN A 66 6.42 -9.25 -41.00
N LEU A 67 6.50 -8.16 -40.22
CA LEU A 67 5.32 -7.52 -39.60
C LEU A 67 4.39 -6.88 -40.64
N TYR A 68 4.95 -6.51 -41.79
CA TYR A 68 4.20 -5.92 -42.90
C TYR A 68 4.35 -6.76 -44.14
N GLU A 69 3.23 -6.99 -44.82
CA GLU A 69 3.16 -7.69 -46.09
C GLU A 69 2.31 -6.83 -47.04
N ALA A 70 2.89 -6.45 -48.19
CA ALA A 70 2.28 -5.54 -49.15
C ALA A 70 1.76 -4.21 -48.54
N GLY A 71 2.50 -3.66 -47.57
CA GLY A 71 2.14 -2.40 -46.88
C GLY A 71 0.98 -2.53 -45.88
N LYS A 72 0.51 -3.75 -45.62
CA LYS A 72 -0.51 -4.04 -44.60
C LYS A 72 0.08 -4.84 -43.47
N LEU A 73 -0.47 -4.67 -42.28
CA LEU A 73 -0.07 -5.41 -41.09
C LEU A 73 -0.39 -6.90 -41.28
N ASN A 74 0.61 -7.75 -41.12
CA ASN A 74 0.42 -9.19 -41.16
C ASN A 74 -0.05 -9.66 -39.77
N PHE A 75 -1.35 -9.90 -39.63
CA PHE A 75 -1.94 -10.33 -38.36
C PHE A 75 -1.37 -11.64 -37.81
N LEU A 76 -0.94 -12.56 -38.68
CA LEU A 76 -0.29 -13.80 -38.25
C LEU A 76 1.05 -13.50 -37.57
N ALA A 77 1.85 -12.60 -38.14
CA ALA A 77 3.11 -12.15 -37.56
C ALA A 77 2.90 -11.43 -36.22
N VAL A 78 1.83 -10.62 -36.11
CA VAL A 78 1.45 -9.96 -34.84
C VAL A 78 1.03 -10.97 -33.77
N ILE A 79 0.23 -11.98 -34.12
CA ILE A 79 -0.16 -13.03 -33.18
C ILE A 79 1.06 -13.84 -32.71
N GLN A 80 1.98 -14.17 -33.61
CA GLN A 80 3.23 -14.85 -33.25
C GLN A 80 4.11 -14.02 -32.31
N LEU A 81 4.22 -12.71 -32.58
CA LEU A 81 4.93 -11.76 -31.73
C LEU A 81 4.33 -11.70 -30.33
N LEU A 82 3.00 -11.62 -30.23
CA LEU A 82 2.28 -11.60 -28.96
C LEU A 82 2.41 -12.91 -28.19
N ASN A 83 2.40 -14.06 -28.87
CA ASN A 83 2.60 -15.36 -28.22
C ASN A 83 4.02 -15.50 -27.67
N GLU A 84 5.03 -15.00 -28.39
CA GLU A 84 6.40 -14.94 -27.88
C GLU A 84 6.54 -14.03 -26.68
N ALA A 85 5.87 -12.87 -26.73
CA ALA A 85 5.80 -11.96 -25.59
C ALA A 85 5.23 -12.62 -24.34
N LEU A 86 4.11 -13.34 -24.49
CA LEU A 86 3.47 -14.07 -23.39
C LEU A 86 4.37 -15.19 -22.86
N ARG A 87 5.06 -15.92 -23.75
CA ARG A 87 6.03 -16.95 -23.35
C ARG A 87 7.16 -16.35 -22.53
N MET A 88 7.76 -15.25 -22.98
CA MET A 88 8.84 -14.57 -22.26
C MET A 88 8.37 -14.05 -20.90
N LEU A 89 7.20 -13.41 -20.85
CA LEU A 89 6.64 -12.91 -19.60
C LEU A 89 6.40 -14.06 -18.62
N ARG A 90 5.87 -15.19 -19.10
CA ARG A 90 5.71 -16.40 -18.29
C ARG A 90 7.06 -16.92 -17.79
N ASP A 91 8.09 -16.95 -18.61
CA ASP A 91 9.39 -17.49 -18.23
C ASP A 91 10.12 -16.57 -17.23
N GLU A 92 10.02 -15.24 -17.37
CA GLU A 92 10.47 -14.26 -16.36
C GLU A 92 9.70 -14.39 -15.04
N LEU A 93 8.37 -14.57 -15.11
CA LEU A 93 7.53 -14.86 -13.95
C LEU A 93 7.86 -16.20 -13.28
N HIS A 94 8.40 -17.18 -14.02
CA HIS A 94 8.86 -18.45 -13.43
C HIS A 94 10.25 -18.32 -12.78
N GLN A 95 11.13 -17.47 -13.32
CA GLN A 95 12.44 -17.20 -12.73
C GLN A 95 12.34 -16.38 -11.46
N TYR A 96 11.38 -15.46 -11.40
CA TYR A 96 11.08 -14.69 -10.20
C TYR A 96 10.06 -15.46 -9.36
N ASP A 97 10.45 -16.01 -8.20
CA ASP A 97 9.49 -16.59 -7.25
C ASP A 97 8.67 -15.48 -6.57
N LEU A 98 7.81 -14.84 -7.37
CA LEU A 98 6.89 -13.79 -6.99
C LEU A 98 5.97 -14.27 -5.87
N THR A 99 5.62 -15.55 -5.86
CA THR A 99 4.77 -16.12 -4.80
C THR A 99 5.48 -16.06 -3.46
N SER A 100 6.76 -16.45 -3.40
CA SER A 100 7.55 -16.34 -2.16
C SER A 100 7.83 -14.89 -1.78
N GLN A 101 8.10 -14.01 -2.73
CA GLN A 101 8.32 -12.58 -2.43
C GLN A 101 7.06 -11.89 -1.92
N ILE A 102 5.90 -12.14 -2.54
CA ILE A 102 4.59 -11.64 -2.07
C ILE A 102 4.30 -12.18 -0.67
N ARG A 103 4.56 -13.48 -0.43
CA ARG A 103 4.39 -14.10 0.90
C ARG A 103 5.31 -13.45 1.95
N TYR A 104 6.57 -13.22 1.60
CA TYR A 104 7.55 -12.56 2.46
C TYR A 104 7.12 -11.13 2.83
N MET A 105 6.73 -10.34 1.83
CA MET A 105 6.22 -8.98 2.03
C MET A 105 4.98 -8.95 2.92
N LYS A 106 4.04 -9.89 2.72
CA LYS A 106 2.86 -10.03 3.57
C LYS A 106 3.23 -10.36 5.02
N ASN A 107 4.20 -11.25 5.23
CA ASN A 107 4.68 -11.60 6.57
C ASN A 107 5.34 -10.41 7.27
N ILE A 108 6.16 -9.61 6.56
CA ILE A 108 6.71 -8.36 7.10
C ILE A 108 5.59 -7.40 7.48
N SER A 109 4.59 -7.21 6.61
CA SER A 109 3.47 -6.31 6.89
C SER A 109 2.73 -6.70 8.18
N VAL A 110 2.46 -8.00 8.36
CA VAL A 110 1.81 -8.50 9.59
C VAL A 110 2.70 -8.27 10.81
N PHE A 111 4.00 -8.56 10.69
CA PHE A 111 4.97 -8.33 11.76
C PHE A 111 5.02 -6.86 12.17
N CYS A 112 5.23 -5.94 11.22
CA CYS A 112 5.29 -4.50 11.48
C CYS A 112 3.99 -3.98 12.11
N THR A 113 2.84 -4.47 11.66
CA THR A 113 1.54 -4.08 12.24
C THR A 113 1.43 -4.52 13.69
N ARG A 114 1.88 -5.75 14.02
CA ARG A 114 1.90 -6.26 15.39
C ARG A 114 2.84 -5.44 16.27
N GLU A 115 4.06 -5.17 15.81
CA GLU A 115 5.03 -4.37 16.57
C GLU A 115 4.55 -2.94 16.81
N LEU A 116 3.94 -2.31 15.81
CA LEU A 116 3.33 -0.99 15.97
C LEU A 116 2.24 -0.99 17.05
N ARG A 117 1.37 -2.00 17.07
CA ARG A 117 0.35 -2.14 18.12
C ARG A 117 0.98 -2.30 19.49
N ASN A 118 1.99 -3.18 19.63
CA ASN A 118 2.71 -3.40 20.89
C ASN A 118 3.37 -2.11 21.40
N MET A 119 3.96 -1.31 20.51
CA MET A 119 4.55 -0.01 20.86
C MET A 119 3.49 0.98 21.31
N GLN A 120 2.32 1.03 20.66
CA GLN A 120 1.22 1.89 21.06
C GLN A 120 0.69 1.53 22.47
N GLU A 121 0.52 0.24 22.75
CA GLU A 121 0.12 -0.24 24.08
C GLU A 121 1.16 0.09 25.15
N SER A 122 2.45 -0.14 24.85
CA SER A 122 3.55 0.19 25.75
C SER A 122 3.59 1.69 26.07
N ARG A 123 3.37 2.53 25.05
CA ARG A 123 3.30 3.99 25.23
C ARG A 123 2.14 4.41 26.13
N LEU A 124 0.97 3.78 25.98
CA LEU A 124 -0.19 4.07 26.83
C LEU A 124 0.10 3.67 28.29
N LYS A 125 0.61 2.46 28.51
CA LYS A 125 1.00 1.98 29.85
C LYS A 125 2.03 2.90 30.52
N LEU A 126 3.07 3.30 29.78
CA LEU A 126 4.08 4.23 30.29
C LEU A 126 3.47 5.58 30.69
N ARG A 127 2.56 6.11 29.87
CA ARG A 127 1.87 7.37 30.15
C ARG A 127 1.01 7.27 31.42
N GLU A 128 0.26 6.19 31.58
CA GLU A 128 -0.57 5.95 32.77
C GLU A 128 0.29 5.82 34.04
N GLN A 129 1.37 5.04 33.98
CA GLN A 129 2.32 4.89 35.08
C GLN A 129 2.94 6.24 35.47
N TYR A 130 3.38 7.03 34.49
CA TYR A 130 3.94 8.36 34.73
C TYR A 130 2.94 9.30 35.41
N LEU A 131 1.69 9.31 34.93
CA LEU A 131 0.63 10.13 35.53
C LEU A 131 0.27 9.68 36.95
N ALA A 132 0.23 8.37 37.20
CA ALA A 132 0.01 7.81 38.53
C ALA A 132 1.15 8.20 39.50
N GLN A 133 2.40 8.05 39.07
CA GLN A 133 3.58 8.45 39.86
C GLN A 133 3.57 9.94 40.16
N ARG A 134 3.30 10.79 39.16
CA ARG A 134 3.23 12.24 39.35
C ARG A 134 2.13 12.61 40.35
N ARG A 135 0.93 12.04 40.23
CA ARG A 135 -0.17 12.26 41.18
C ARG A 135 0.19 11.84 42.60
N GLY A 136 0.80 10.66 42.78
CA GLY A 136 1.27 10.21 44.09
C GLY A 136 2.32 11.16 44.70
N SER A 137 3.27 11.62 43.89
CA SER A 137 4.28 12.59 44.36
C SER A 137 3.67 13.94 44.75
N PHE A 138 2.63 14.38 44.06
CA PHE A 138 1.93 15.62 44.35
C PHE A 138 1.11 15.48 45.63
N SER A 139 0.36 14.39 45.80
CA SER A 139 -0.41 14.10 47.02
C SER A 139 0.50 14.11 48.25
N ARG A 140 1.63 13.39 48.19
CA ARG A 140 2.58 13.34 49.29
C ARG A 140 3.15 14.71 49.64
N LYS A 141 3.58 15.49 48.63
CA LYS A 141 4.06 16.85 48.87
C LYS A 141 2.97 17.75 49.46
N GLN A 142 1.72 17.58 49.02
CA GLN A 142 0.58 18.33 49.55
C GLN A 142 0.30 17.96 51.00
N GLU A 143 0.36 16.67 51.35
CA GLU A 143 0.25 16.17 52.73
C GLU A 143 1.38 16.71 53.62
N ASP A 144 2.64 16.62 53.16
CA ASP A 144 3.80 17.14 53.89
C ASP A 144 3.67 18.65 54.17
N TRP A 145 3.20 19.42 53.18
CA TRP A 145 2.94 20.85 53.35
C TRP A 145 1.81 21.11 54.33
N GLN A 146 0.72 20.35 54.21
CA GLN A 146 -0.44 20.48 55.08
C GLN A 146 -0.08 20.19 56.54
N GLU A 147 0.75 19.18 56.79
CA GLU A 147 1.26 18.85 58.12
C GLU A 147 2.12 19.98 58.68
N LYS A 148 3.09 20.49 57.90
CA LYS A 148 3.94 21.63 58.31
C LYS A 148 3.12 22.86 58.70
N TRP A 149 2.14 23.22 57.88
CA TRP A 149 1.30 24.38 58.16
C TRP A 149 0.39 24.15 59.37
N THR A 150 -0.16 22.95 59.53
CA THR A 150 -1.01 22.61 60.69
C THR A 150 -0.18 22.61 61.98
N SER A 151 1.06 22.15 61.93
CA SER A 151 2.01 22.25 63.05
C SER A 151 2.29 23.71 63.43
N PHE A 152 2.48 24.60 62.45
CA PHE A 152 2.81 26.00 62.70
C PHE A 152 1.59 26.81 63.20
N LEU A 153 0.42 26.59 62.61
CA LEU A 153 -0.80 27.36 62.92
C LEU A 153 -1.69 26.71 63.99
N GLY A 154 -1.38 25.48 64.40
CA GLY A 154 -2.22 24.65 65.29
C GLY A 154 -3.52 24.15 64.66
N MET A 155 -3.80 24.53 63.40
CA MET A 155 -5.04 24.26 62.67
C MET A 155 -4.77 24.14 61.17
N CYS A 156 -5.66 23.47 60.44
CA CYS A 156 -5.58 23.35 58.98
C CYS A 156 -5.78 24.73 58.30
N PRO A 157 -4.85 25.20 57.44
CA PRO A 157 -4.95 26.51 56.76
C PRO A 157 -6.19 26.64 55.88
N LEU A 158 -6.57 25.58 55.18
CA LEU A 158 -7.76 25.58 54.33
C LEU A 158 -9.03 25.77 55.16
N LYS A 159 -9.09 25.21 56.38
CA LYS A 159 -10.20 25.45 57.30
C LYS A 159 -10.21 26.89 57.80
N LEU A 160 -9.05 27.50 58.05
CA LEU A 160 -8.94 28.92 58.42
C LEU A 160 -9.43 29.83 57.29
N MET A 161 -9.06 29.57 56.03
CA MET A 161 -9.54 30.35 54.89
C MET A 161 -11.06 30.22 54.68
N LEU A 162 -11.63 29.04 54.94
CA LEU A 162 -13.08 28.82 54.88
C LEU A 162 -13.86 29.44 56.05
N GLN A 163 -13.19 29.68 57.18
CA GLN A 163 -13.75 30.38 58.34
C GLN A 163 -13.50 31.89 58.32
N TRP A 164 -12.68 32.37 57.38
CA TRP A 164 -12.37 33.79 57.23
C TRP A 164 -13.59 34.53 56.67
N ASP A 165 -14.27 35.28 57.54
CA ASP A 165 -15.32 36.22 57.14
C ASP A 165 -14.69 37.59 56.83
N PRO A 166 -14.68 38.06 55.57
CA PRO A 166 -13.98 39.28 55.18
C PRO A 166 -14.58 40.57 55.78
N VAL A 167 -15.75 40.52 56.43
CA VAL A 167 -16.47 41.70 56.91
C VAL A 167 -16.03 42.18 58.30
N SER A 168 -15.29 41.36 59.07
CA SER A 168 -14.98 41.67 60.48
C SER A 168 -13.61 42.31 60.75
N SER A 169 -12.76 42.53 59.74
CA SER A 169 -11.44 43.19 59.92
C SER A 169 -11.44 44.72 59.74
N VAL A 170 -12.61 45.36 59.58
CA VAL A 170 -12.72 46.84 59.60
C VAL A 170 -13.38 47.29 60.90
N ARG A 171 -12.69 47.09 62.02
CA ARG A 171 -12.86 47.86 63.25
C ARG A 171 -11.73 47.45 64.19
N PHE A 172 -10.68 48.25 64.21
CA PHE A 172 -9.87 48.68 65.37
C PHE A 172 -8.71 49.49 64.79
N ILE A 173 -8.99 50.78 64.54
CA ILE A 173 -8.03 51.87 64.74
C ILE A 173 -8.03 52.14 66.24
#